data_AF-A0A7S3HQF7-F1
#
_entry.id   AF-A0A7S3HQF7-F1
#
_cell.length_a   1.000
_cell.length_b   1.000
_cell.length_c   1.000
_cell.angle_alpha   90.00
_cell.angle_beta   90.00
_cell.angle_gamma   90.00
#
_symmetry.space_group_name_H-M   'P 1'
#
loop_
_entity.id
_entity.type
_entity.pdbx_description
1 polymer ?
#
loop_
_entity_poly.entity_id
_entity_poly.type
_entity_poly.pdbx_seq_one_letter_code
_entity_poly.pdbx_strand_id
1 'polypeptide(L)'
;ITTLLDVAEASGSRKITLGLGTEHAGCADLMCSLLYLGFQVAPSRKCPLANTALLLDFDLGLPDGYPNLQSDYTCTATSECSTSAEEADSLDFTDPDTE
;
A
#
# COMPACT_ATOMS: atom_id res chain seq x y z
N ILE A 1 -8.45 -16.70 -12.27
CA ILE A 1 -7.59 -15.51 -12.44
C ILE A 1 -6.54 -15.72 -13.52
N THR A 2 -5.93 -16.90 -13.63
CA THR A 2 -4.91 -17.24 -14.65
C THR A 2 -5.35 -16.92 -16.09
N THR A 3 -6.56 -17.31 -16.49
CA THR A 3 -7.10 -16.98 -17.81
C THR A 3 -7.19 -15.48 -18.09
N LEU A 4 -7.42 -14.66 -17.06
CA LEU A 4 -7.43 -13.20 -17.16
C LEU A 4 -6.02 -12.64 -17.40
N LEU A 5 -5.01 -13.26 -16.77
CA LEU A 5 -3.61 -12.93 -16.98
C LEU A 5 -3.17 -13.33 -18.40
N ASP A 6 -3.53 -14.54 -18.85
CA ASP A 6 -3.21 -15.03 -20.20
C ASP A 6 -3.80 -14.10 -21.29
N VAL A 7 -5.04 -13.63 -21.11
CA VAL A 7 -5.67 -12.68 -22.03
C VAL A 7 -5.02 -11.30 -21.96
N ALA A 8 -4.65 -10.83 -20.77
CA ALA A 8 -3.97 -9.55 -20.60
C ALA A 8 -2.59 -9.57 -21.27
N GLU A 9 -1.85 -10.67 -21.14
CA GLU A 9 -0.58 -10.88 -21.82
C GLU A 9 -0.76 -10.96 -23.34
N ALA A 10 -1.71 -11.77 -23.83
CA ALA A 10 -1.98 -11.91 -25.26
C ALA A 10 -2.46 -10.61 -25.92
N SER A 11 -3.11 -9.72 -25.15
CA SER A 11 -3.54 -8.39 -25.61
C SER A 11 -2.47 -7.31 -25.46
N GLY A 12 -1.30 -7.63 -24.88
CA GLY A 12 -0.24 -6.66 -24.59
C GLY A 12 -0.65 -5.63 -23.53
N SER A 13 -1.65 -5.94 -22.71
CA SER A 13 -2.05 -5.08 -21.60
C SER A 13 -0.97 -5.07 -20.54
N ARG A 14 -0.68 -3.88 -20.01
CA ARG A 14 0.33 -3.69 -18.95
C ARG A 14 -0.30 -3.68 -17.56
N LYS A 15 -1.62 -3.58 -17.51
CA LYS A 15 -2.36 -3.33 -16.28
C LYS A 15 -3.75 -3.95 -16.36
N ILE A 16 -4.17 -4.58 -15.26
CA ILE A 16 -5.53 -5.08 -15.06
C ILE A 16 -6.16 -4.25 -13.95
N THR A 17 -7.32 -3.65 -14.23
CA THR A 17 -8.12 -2.96 -13.21
C THR A 17 -9.40 -3.75 -12.96
N LEU A 18 -9.63 -4.12 -11.71
CA LEU A 18 -10.84 -4.78 -11.24
C LEU A 18 -11.68 -3.80 -10.43
N GLY A 19 -12.95 -3.67 -10.79
CA GLY A 19 -13.96 -2.98 -9.99
C GLY A 19 -14.76 -3.99 -9.18
N LEU A 20 -14.79 -3.81 -7.86
CA LEU A 20 -15.59 -4.63 -6.96
C LEU A 20 -16.82 -3.86 -6.48
N GLY A 21 -17.99 -4.49 -6.57
CA GLY A 21 -19.21 -4.01 -5.93
C GLY A 21 -19.14 -4.12 -4.41
N THR A 22 -20.08 -3.47 -3.72
CA THR A 22 -20.14 -3.45 -2.25
C THR A 22 -20.24 -4.84 -1.63
N GLU A 23 -20.89 -5.77 -2.32
CA GLU A 23 -21.09 -7.15 -1.87
C GLU A 23 -19.79 -7.97 -1.87
N HIS A 24 -18.82 -7.60 -2.71
CA HIS A 24 -17.53 -8.29 -2.82
C HIS A 24 -16.40 -7.54 -2.10
N ALA A 25 -16.47 -6.20 -2.03
CA ALA A 25 -15.47 -5.38 -1.36
C ALA A 25 -15.35 -5.67 0.16
N GLY A 26 -16.43 -6.15 0.78
CA GLY A 26 -16.42 -6.56 2.19
C GLY A 26 -15.94 -8.00 2.45
N CYS A 27 -15.69 -8.79 1.41
CA CYS A 27 -15.25 -10.18 1.56
C CYS A 27 -13.74 -10.23 1.86
N ALA A 28 -13.39 -10.41 3.13
CA ALA A 28 -12.00 -10.44 3.59
C ALA A 28 -11.16 -11.51 2.86
N ASP A 29 -11.69 -12.72 2.66
CA ASP A 29 -10.95 -13.81 2.01
C ASP A 29 -10.61 -13.48 0.55
N LEU A 30 -11.57 -12.91 -0.18
CA LEU A 30 -11.36 -12.45 -1.56
C LEU A 30 -10.32 -11.32 -1.60
N MET A 31 -10.46 -10.33 -0.71
CA MET A 31 -9.55 -9.19 -0.64
C MET A 31 -8.12 -9.62 -0.32
N CYS A 32 -7.94 -10.45 0.71
CA CYS A 32 -6.63 -11.00 1.06
C CYS A 32 -6.03 -11.80 -0.09
N SER A 33 -6.84 -12.58 -0.81
CA SER A 33 -6.36 -13.34 -1.98
C SER A 33 -5.89 -12.42 -3.10
N LEU A 34 -6.66 -11.38 -3.42
CA LEU A 34 -6.29 -10.42 -4.48
C LEU A 34 -5.04 -9.62 -4.10
N LEU A 35 -4.94 -9.16 -2.86
CA LEU A 35 -3.76 -8.47 -2.35
C LEU A 35 -2.53 -9.38 -2.35
N TYR A 36 -2.69 -10.64 -1.94
CA TYR A 36 -1.61 -11.64 -1.97
C TYR A 36 -1.11 -11.91 -3.38
N LEU A 37 -2.00 -11.86 -4.37
CA LEU A 37 -1.63 -11.96 -5.79
C LEU A 37 -0.91 -10.71 -6.32
N GLY A 38 -0.87 -9.61 -5.56
CA GLY A 38 -0.19 -8.37 -5.94
C GLY A 38 -1.10 -7.27 -6.47
N PHE A 39 -2.43 -7.43 -6.40
CA PHE A 39 -3.34 -6.33 -6.66
C PHE A 39 -3.18 -5.24 -5.60
N GLN A 40 -3.30 -3.98 -6.00
CA GLN A 40 -3.20 -2.82 -5.12
C GLN A 40 -4.47 -2.00 -5.15
N VAL A 41 -4.85 -1.40 -4.02
CA VAL A 41 -6.02 -0.53 -3.94
C VAL A 41 -5.77 0.76 -4.72
N ALA A 42 -6.59 1.00 -5.74
CA ALA A 42 -6.50 2.17 -6.58
C ALA A 42 -7.48 3.26 -6.11
N PRO A 43 -7.07 4.55 -6.14
CA PRO A 43 -7.96 5.64 -5.77
C PRO A 43 -9.12 5.77 -6.76
N SER A 44 -10.35 5.80 -6.23
CA SER A 44 -11.62 5.85 -6.97
C SER A 44 -11.79 7.05 -7.91
N ARG A 45 -10.95 8.09 -7.79
CA ARG A 45 -11.10 9.40 -8.45
C ARG A 45 -11.08 9.39 -9.99
N LYS A 46 -10.87 8.24 -10.64
CA LYS A 46 -10.74 8.11 -12.11
C LYS A 46 -11.49 6.92 -12.72
N CYS A 47 -12.52 6.39 -12.05
CA CYS A 47 -13.19 5.18 -12.57
C CYS A 47 -14.39 5.49 -13.46
N PRO A 48 -14.41 4.99 -14.71
CA PRO A 48 -15.59 5.05 -15.56
C PRO A 48 -16.66 3.99 -15.21
N LEU A 49 -16.40 3.08 -14.25
CA LEU A 49 -17.30 1.99 -13.89
C LEU A 49 -18.31 2.43 -12.83
N ALA A 50 -19.59 2.48 -13.21
CA ALA A 50 -20.69 2.69 -12.27
C ALA A 50 -20.78 1.53 -11.26
N ASN A 51 -21.23 1.82 -10.03
CA ASN A 51 -21.48 0.84 -8.96
C ASN A 51 -20.24 0.07 -8.46
N THR A 52 -19.06 0.68 -8.52
CA THR A 52 -17.84 0.13 -7.93
C THR A 52 -17.55 0.77 -6.57
N ALA A 53 -17.41 -0.05 -5.53
CA ALA A 53 -17.05 0.38 -4.19
C ALA A 53 -15.53 0.42 -3.99
N LEU A 54 -14.81 -0.49 -4.65
CA LEU A 54 -13.35 -0.60 -4.58
C LEU A 54 -12.78 -0.85 -5.98
N LEU A 55 -11.60 -0.27 -6.23
CA LEU A 55 -10.80 -0.57 -7.41
C LEU A 55 -9.48 -1.19 -7.00
N LEU A 56 -9.09 -2.20 -7.78
CA LEU A 56 -7.85 -2.91 -7.61
C LEU A 56 -7.08 -2.91 -8.91
N ASP A 57 -5.81 -2.56 -8.84
CA ASP A 57 -4.91 -2.50 -9.97
C ASP A 57 -3.84 -3.57 -9.83
N PHE A 58 -3.56 -4.28 -10.92
CA PHE A 58 -2.47 -5.23 -11.02
C PHE A 58 -1.60 -4.89 -12.22
N ASP A 59 -0.33 -4.55 -11.96
CA ASP A 59 0.64 -4.25 -12.99
C ASP A 59 1.36 -5.55 -13.42
N LEU A 60 1.31 -5.84 -14.72
CA LEU A 60 1.93 -7.02 -15.33
C LEU A 60 3.43 -6.82 -15.61
N GLY A 61 3.97 -5.63 -15.34
CA GLY A 61 5.34 -5.26 -15.65
C GLY A 61 5.53 -4.83 -17.12
N LEU A 62 6.71 -4.28 -17.42
CA LEU A 62 7.16 -4.03 -18.79
C LEU A 62 7.86 -5.30 -19.31
N PRO A 63 7.76 -5.64 -20.61
CA PRO A 63 8.68 -6.59 -21.21
C PRO A 63 10.11 -6.06 -21.01
N ASP A 64 11.00 -6.92 -20.48
CA ASP A 64 12.42 -6.65 -20.23
C ASP A 64 13.03 -5.84 -21.38
N GLY A 65 13.25 -4.53 -21.17
CA GLY A 65 13.78 -3.67 -22.23
C GLY A 65 13.61 -2.17 -22.07
N TYR A 66 12.83 -1.68 -21.09
CA TYR A 66 12.74 -0.24 -20.83
C TYR A 66 13.40 0.10 -19.49
N PRO A 67 14.32 1.09 -19.45
CA PRO A 67 14.98 1.47 -18.22
C PRO A 67 13.92 1.94 -17.22
N ASN A 68 14.01 1.33 -16.05
CA ASN A 68 13.19 1.50 -14.88
C ASN A 68 13.05 2.98 -14.50
N LEU A 69 11.91 3.60 -14.79
CA LEU A 69 11.48 4.89 -14.25
C LEU A 69 10.47 4.64 -13.12
N GLN A 70 10.89 3.85 -12.13
CA GLN A 70 10.21 3.74 -10.86
C GLN A 70 10.70 4.86 -9.95
N SER A 71 10.01 5.99 -10.00
CA SER A 71 10.11 7.02 -8.98
C SER A 71 8.88 7.90 -9.05
N ASP A 72 7.84 7.48 -8.33
CA ASP A 72 6.87 8.38 -7.68
C ASP A 72 6.28 7.63 -6.48
N TYR A 73 7.17 7.29 -5.54
CA TYR A 73 6.80 6.97 -4.17
C TYR A 73 6.19 8.23 -3.56
N THR A 74 4.90 8.46 -3.74
CA THR A 74 4.17 9.32 -2.80
C THR A 74 3.91 8.50 -1.54
N CYS A 75 5.00 8.18 -0.84
CA CYS A 75 4.97 7.71 0.51
C CYS A 75 4.53 8.91 1.35
N THR A 76 3.25 8.98 1.70
CA THR A 76 2.81 9.87 2.77
C THR A 76 3.42 9.34 4.06
N ALA A 77 4.64 9.79 4.35
CA ALA A 77 5.25 9.68 5.65
C ALA A 77 4.26 10.24 6.67
N THR A 78 3.68 9.38 7.50
CA THR A 78 3.07 9.85 8.74
C THR A 78 4.23 10.13 9.67
N SER A 79 4.42 11.41 9.97
CA SER A 79 5.50 11.96 10.78
C SER A 79 5.68 11.20 12.09
N GLU A 80 6.91 10.76 12.34
CA GLU A 80 7.35 10.19 13.60
C GLU A 80 7.40 11.33 14.63
N CYS A 81 6.51 11.28 15.62
CA CYS A 81 6.48 12.25 16.71
C CYS A 81 7.68 11.99 17.63
N SER A 82 8.79 12.70 17.41
CA SER A 82 9.95 12.69 18.31
C SER A 82 9.72 13.71 19.43
N THR A 83 9.34 13.26 20.61
CA THR A 83 9.36 14.11 21.81
C THR A 83 10.79 14.11 22.36
N SER A 84 11.64 15.04 21.89
CA SER A 84 12.90 15.35 22.57
C SER A 84 12.60 16.31 23.72
N ALA A 85 12.77 15.86 24.95
CA ALA A 85 12.86 16.73 26.11
C ALA A 85 14.16 16.38 26.84
N GLU A 86 15.23 17.06 26.43
CA GLU A 86 16.50 17.11 27.14
C GLU A 86 16.64 18.51 27.76
N GLU A 87 16.32 18.66 29.05
CA GLU A 87 16.80 19.77 29.89
C GLU A 87 16.95 19.20 31.31
N ALA A 88 18.14 18.70 31.67
CA ALA A 88 19.24 19.44 32.31
C ALA A 88 19.15 19.41 33.86
N ASP A 89 19.86 18.45 34.42
CA ASP A 89 20.74 18.51 35.61
C ASP A 89 20.34 19.39 36.81
N SER A 90 20.11 18.74 37.96
CA SER A 90 20.43 19.34 39.26
C SER A 90 20.59 18.30 40.38
N LEU A 91 21.86 17.93 40.63
CA LEU A 91 22.51 17.78 41.94
C LEU A 91 22.11 16.63 42.90
N ASP A 92 23.04 15.66 42.98
CA ASP A 92 23.60 15.01 44.17
C ASP A 92 22.94 15.30 45.54
N PHE A 93 22.45 14.24 46.19
CA PHE A 93 22.67 14.08 47.62
C PHE A 93 22.87 12.59 47.93
N THR A 94 24.12 12.28 48.29
CA THR A 94 24.56 11.02 48.86
C THR A 94 23.88 10.86 50.23
N ASP A 95 23.16 9.75 50.45
CA ASP A 95 22.59 9.38 51.75
C ASP A 95 23.73 8.87 52.66
N PRO A 96 24.04 9.53 53.80
CA PRO A 96 25.01 9.01 54.74
C PRO A 96 24.32 8.10 55.78
N ASP A 97 24.88 6.91 55.97
CA ASP A 97 24.65 6.03 57.13
C ASP A 97 24.37 6.83 58.42
N THR A 98 23.23 6.56 59.05
CA THR A 98 23.00 6.95 60.44
C THR A 98 22.40 5.77 61.21
N GLU A 99 23.28 5.14 62.01
CA GLU A 99 23.12 4.28 63.20
C GLU A 99 22.10 3.13 63.22
#